data_AF-A0A225WKA5-F1
#
_entry.id   AF-A0A225WKA5-F1
#
_cell.length_a   1.000
_cell.length_b   1.000
_cell.length_c   1.000
_cell.angle_alpha   90.00
_cell.angle_beta   90.00
_cell.angle_gamma   90.00
#
_symmetry.space_group_name_H-M   'P 1'
#
loop_
_entity.id
_entity.type
_entity.pdbx_description
1 polymer ?
#
loop_
_entity_poly.entity_id
_entity_poly.type
_entity_poly.pdbx_seq_one_letter_code
_entity_poly.pdbx_strand_id
1 'polypeptide(L)'
;MSPYVKNDTRMIQPVYSEARSFWNAFERATNGLNDAVGLNAFRVLLKGKAGEDWWMYSKIEDLPTLKTRFCNQFICQTPLQMIERLRNAKRSKGMSAEVWGDVITSLCDAAHVTDPQMRYQYFLTGLRNKECKAAVQTTMVNDIPLQGETPKKSSNEDNVMQQMMDLMQQAQNFMVA
;
A
#
# COMPACT_ATOMS: atom_id res chain seq x y z
N MET A 1 8.65 -40.53 -12.42
CA MET A 1 7.25 -40.38 -11.94
C MET A 1 7.30 -39.67 -10.61
N SER A 2 6.84 -38.42 -10.56
CA SER A 2 6.78 -37.61 -9.33
C SER A 2 5.31 -37.41 -8.96
N PRO A 3 4.84 -37.85 -7.79
CA PRO A 3 3.47 -37.62 -7.38
C PRO A 3 3.39 -36.53 -6.29
N TYR A 4 2.29 -35.77 -6.31
CA TYR A 4 1.81 -34.84 -5.28
C TYR A 4 2.46 -33.45 -5.19
N VAL A 5 2.01 -32.54 -6.06
CA VAL A 5 1.89 -31.13 -5.68
C VAL A 5 0.54 -30.94 -5.02
N LYS A 6 0.56 -30.69 -3.71
CA LYS A 6 -0.63 -30.29 -2.94
C LYS A 6 -1.14 -28.96 -3.47
N ASN A 7 -2.36 -28.97 -4.01
CA ASN A 7 -3.14 -27.76 -4.27
C ASN A 7 -3.59 -27.13 -2.95
N ASP A 8 -2.66 -26.48 -2.25
CA ASP A 8 -2.98 -25.48 -1.22
C ASP A 8 -2.94 -24.10 -1.88
N THR A 9 -3.81 -23.89 -2.87
CA THR A 9 -4.13 -22.55 -3.36
C THR A 9 -5.11 -21.93 -2.38
N ARG A 10 -4.65 -21.67 -1.15
CA ARG A 10 -5.17 -20.56 -0.36
C ARG A 10 -5.08 -19.38 -1.30
N MET A 11 -6.21 -18.70 -1.54
CA MET A 11 -6.29 -17.43 -2.24
C MET A 11 -5.03 -16.62 -1.96
N ILE A 12 -4.06 -16.72 -2.88
CA ILE A 12 -2.86 -15.91 -2.85
C ILE A 12 -3.45 -14.52 -2.98
N GLN A 13 -3.28 -13.71 -1.93
CA GLN A 13 -3.52 -12.29 -2.04
C GLN A 13 -2.89 -11.88 -3.37
N PRO A 14 -3.66 -11.37 -4.35
CA PRO A 14 -3.10 -11.13 -5.65
C PRO A 14 -1.95 -10.16 -5.42
N VAL A 15 -0.74 -10.62 -5.72
CA VAL A 15 0.35 -9.69 -5.91
C VAL A 15 -0.15 -8.82 -7.06
N TYR A 16 -0.32 -7.52 -6.84
CA TYR A 16 -1.00 -6.60 -7.76
C TYR A 16 -0.49 -6.71 -9.21
N SER A 17 0.77 -7.11 -9.37
CA SER A 17 1.41 -7.46 -10.64
C SER A 17 0.73 -8.61 -11.38
N GLU A 18 0.27 -9.65 -10.69
CA GLU A 18 -0.39 -10.82 -11.27
C GLU A 18 -1.82 -10.49 -11.72
N ALA A 19 -2.59 -9.75 -10.90
CA ALA A 19 -3.93 -9.30 -11.28
C ALA A 19 -3.91 -8.35 -12.48
N ARG A 20 -2.93 -7.42 -12.52
CA ARG A 20 -2.70 -6.54 -13.66
C ARG A 20 -2.29 -7.32 -14.92
N SER A 21 -1.39 -8.30 -14.78
CA SER A 21 -0.94 -9.14 -15.90
C SER A 21 -2.07 -10.01 -16.44
N PHE A 22 -2.87 -10.60 -15.56
CA PHE A 22 -4.09 -11.32 -15.92
C PHE A 22 -5.05 -10.44 -16.72
N TRP A 23 -5.36 -9.24 -16.21
CA TRP A 23 -6.26 -8.32 -16.90
C TRP A 23 -5.76 -7.94 -18.30
N ASN A 24 -4.47 -7.64 -18.44
CA ASN A 24 -3.88 -7.32 -19.73
C ASN A 24 -3.96 -8.49 -20.73
N ALA A 25 -3.77 -9.73 -20.27
CA ALA A 25 -3.91 -10.92 -21.10
C ALA A 25 -5.37 -11.15 -21.51
N PHE A 26 -6.30 -11.00 -20.56
CA PHE A 26 -7.73 -11.09 -20.83
C PHE A 26 -8.18 -10.05 -21.86
N GLU A 27 -7.82 -8.77 -21.67
CA GLU A 27 -8.19 -7.68 -22.57
C GLU A 27 -7.67 -7.90 -24.00
N ARG A 28 -6.44 -8.43 -24.16
CA ARG A 28 -5.91 -8.81 -25.48
C ARG A 28 -6.70 -9.95 -26.11
N ALA A 29 -7.08 -10.96 -25.33
CA ALA A 29 -7.81 -12.13 -25.81
C ALA A 29 -9.26 -11.81 -26.16
N THR A 30 -9.87 -10.82 -25.50
CA THR A 30 -11.26 -10.41 -25.72
C THR A 30 -11.40 -9.17 -26.59
N ASN A 31 -10.31 -8.64 -27.14
CA ASN A 31 -10.35 -7.45 -27.98
C ASN A 31 -11.20 -7.71 -29.24
N GLY A 32 -12.22 -6.88 -29.46
CA GLY A 32 -13.16 -7.03 -30.58
C GLY A 32 -14.29 -8.06 -30.37
N LEU A 33 -14.36 -8.70 -29.19
CA LEU A 33 -15.54 -9.49 -28.81
C LEU A 33 -16.68 -8.56 -28.37
N ASN A 34 -17.92 -9.01 -28.57
CA ASN A 34 -19.07 -8.36 -27.97
C ASN A 34 -19.12 -8.63 -26.45
N ASP A 35 -19.84 -7.76 -25.72
CA ASP A 35 -19.91 -7.83 -24.26
C ASP A 35 -20.38 -9.19 -23.75
N ALA A 36 -21.42 -9.76 -24.35
CA ALA A 36 -21.97 -11.04 -23.90
C ALA A 36 -20.94 -12.19 -23.98
N VAL A 37 -20.18 -12.26 -25.08
CA VAL A 37 -19.13 -13.29 -25.25
C VAL A 37 -17.98 -13.04 -24.28
N GLY A 38 -17.52 -11.79 -24.14
CA GLY A 38 -16.42 -11.44 -23.23
C GLY A 38 -16.77 -11.70 -21.75
N LEU A 39 -17.99 -11.36 -21.33
CA LEU A 39 -18.47 -11.63 -19.97
C LEU A 39 -18.59 -13.12 -19.67
N ASN A 40 -19.09 -13.92 -20.62
CA ASN A 40 -19.16 -15.37 -20.48
C ASN A 40 -17.76 -15.99 -20.39
N ALA A 41 -16.81 -15.53 -21.22
CA ALA A 41 -15.42 -15.96 -21.16
C ALA A 41 -14.81 -15.65 -19.78
N PHE A 42 -15.04 -14.45 -19.23
CA PHE A 42 -14.58 -14.09 -17.89
C PHE A 42 -15.20 -14.99 -16.81
N ARG A 43 -16.51 -15.28 -16.92
CA ARG A 43 -17.22 -16.13 -15.95
C ARG A 43 -16.68 -17.56 -15.91
N VAL A 44 -16.24 -18.10 -17.04
CA VAL A 44 -15.56 -19.41 -17.09
C VAL A 44 -14.18 -19.38 -16.43
N LEU A 45 -13.50 -18.23 -16.46
CA LEU A 45 -12.19 -18.04 -15.83
C LEU A 45 -12.30 -17.84 -14.31
N LEU A 46 -13.44 -17.36 -13.80
CA LEU A 46 -13.70 -17.30 -12.37
C LEU A 46 -13.72 -18.70 -11.78
N LYS A 47 -12.96 -18.88 -10.69
CA LYS A 47 -12.86 -20.16 -9.98
C LYS A 47 -13.05 -19.94 -8.49
N GLY A 48 -13.74 -20.89 -7.87
CA GLY A 48 -13.93 -20.94 -6.43
C GLY A 48 -15.01 -19.99 -5.91
N LYS A 49 -15.47 -20.26 -4.68
CA LYS A 49 -16.63 -19.59 -4.07
C LYS A 49 -16.47 -18.07 -3.97
N ALA A 50 -15.27 -17.58 -3.66
CA ALA A 50 -15.03 -16.14 -3.52
C ALA A 50 -15.16 -15.37 -4.85
N GLY A 51 -14.79 -15.98 -5.98
CA GLY A 51 -14.94 -15.38 -7.31
C GLY A 51 -16.40 -15.33 -7.75
N GLU A 52 -17.13 -16.42 -7.51
CA GLU A 52 -18.58 -16.51 -7.79
C GLU A 52 -19.39 -15.53 -6.92
N ASP A 53 -19.11 -15.46 -5.62
CA ASP A 53 -19.75 -14.51 -4.71
C ASP A 53 -19.49 -13.07 -5.18
N TRP A 54 -18.24 -12.73 -5.52
CA TRP A 54 -17.89 -11.40 -6.05
C TRP A 54 -18.66 -11.07 -7.33
N TRP A 55 -18.74 -12.01 -8.28
CA TRP A 55 -19.48 -11.82 -9.52
C TRP A 55 -20.97 -11.55 -9.27
N MET A 56 -21.60 -12.35 -8.40
CA MET A 56 -23.00 -12.20 -8.05
C MET A 56 -23.31 -10.82 -7.44
N TYR A 57 -22.46 -10.31 -6.56
CA TYR A 57 -22.68 -9.02 -5.90
C TYR A 57 -22.21 -7.80 -6.71
N SER A 58 -21.36 -7.98 -7.72
CA SER A 58 -20.74 -6.86 -8.45
C SER A 58 -21.63 -6.22 -9.52
N LYS A 59 -22.78 -6.84 -9.87
CA LYS A 59 -23.74 -6.35 -10.87
C LYS A 59 -23.06 -5.93 -12.18
N ILE A 60 -22.38 -6.88 -12.82
CA ILE A 60 -21.61 -6.66 -14.04
C ILE A 60 -22.51 -6.92 -15.25
N GLU A 61 -22.80 -5.87 -16.01
CA GLU A 61 -23.72 -5.91 -17.16
C GLU A 61 -22.99 -5.77 -18.51
N ASP A 62 -21.77 -5.23 -18.53
CA ASP A 62 -20.95 -5.00 -19.71
C ASP A 62 -19.43 -5.10 -19.41
N LEU A 63 -18.59 -5.19 -20.45
CA LEU A 63 -17.13 -5.28 -20.29
C LEU A 63 -16.51 -4.03 -19.64
N PRO A 64 -16.94 -2.79 -19.93
CA PRO A 64 -16.45 -1.60 -19.21
C PRO A 64 -16.71 -1.64 -17.69
N THR A 65 -17.88 -2.11 -17.27
CA THR A 65 -18.25 -2.28 -15.87
C THR A 65 -17.42 -3.39 -15.24
N LEU A 66 -17.23 -4.52 -15.93
CA LEU A 66 -16.31 -5.58 -15.50
C LEU A 66 -14.91 -5.02 -15.26
N LYS A 67 -14.35 -4.28 -16.23
CA LYS A 67 -13.03 -3.66 -16.13
C LYS A 67 -12.93 -2.76 -14.91
N THR A 68 -13.90 -1.89 -14.73
CA THR A 68 -13.94 -0.95 -13.60
C THR A 68 -13.99 -1.67 -12.27
N ARG A 69 -14.89 -2.66 -12.11
CA ARG A 69 -15.04 -3.44 -10.86
C ARG A 69 -13.80 -4.29 -10.57
N PHE A 70 -13.28 -4.96 -11.59
CA PHE A 70 -12.07 -5.78 -11.46
C PHE A 70 -10.86 -4.93 -11.09
N CYS A 71 -10.71 -3.78 -11.77
CA CYS A 71 -9.64 -2.84 -11.43
C CYS A 71 -9.78 -2.38 -9.99
N ASN A 72 -10.94 -1.85 -9.58
CA ASN A 72 -11.14 -1.35 -8.23
C ASN A 72 -10.93 -2.39 -7.12
N GLN A 73 -11.21 -3.67 -7.40
CA GLN A 73 -11.12 -4.73 -6.41
C GLN A 73 -9.72 -5.36 -6.34
N PHE A 74 -9.08 -5.57 -7.50
CA PHE A 74 -7.91 -6.44 -7.61
C PHE A 74 -6.65 -5.74 -8.16
N ILE A 75 -6.79 -4.55 -8.74
CA ILE A 75 -5.68 -3.82 -9.36
C ILE A 75 -5.42 -2.47 -8.67
N CYS A 76 -6.44 -1.63 -8.56
CA CYS A 76 -6.39 -0.39 -7.81
C CYS A 76 -6.33 -0.76 -6.33
N GLN A 77 -5.33 -0.22 -5.63
CA GLN A 77 -5.42 -0.18 -4.18
C GLN A 77 -6.44 0.90 -3.84
N THR A 78 -7.61 0.51 -3.34
CA THR A 78 -8.57 1.51 -2.84
C THR A 78 -7.90 2.32 -1.71
N PRO A 79 -8.27 3.59 -1.47
CA PRO A 79 -7.73 4.35 -0.35
C PRO A 79 -7.82 3.58 0.99
N LEU A 80 -8.90 2.81 1.18
CA LEU A 80 -9.05 1.92 2.35
C LEU A 80 -8.04 0.78 2.37
N GLN A 81 -7.79 0.10 1.24
CA GLN A 81 -6.77 -0.94 1.15
C GLN A 81 -5.36 -0.38 1.32
N MET A 82 -5.12 0.86 0.86
CA MET A 82 -3.87 1.58 1.09
C MET A 82 -3.66 1.85 2.56
N ILE A 83 -4.66 2.43 3.23
CA ILE A 83 -4.65 2.68 4.68
C ILE A 83 -4.45 1.37 5.45
N GLU A 84 -5.10 0.28 5.05
CA GLU A 84 -4.94 -1.03 5.68
C GLU A 84 -3.52 -1.58 5.52
N ARG A 85 -2.93 -1.43 4.32
CA ARG A 85 -1.52 -1.77 4.06
C ARG A 85 -0.60 -0.98 4.97
N LEU A 86 -0.87 0.31 5.07
CA LEU A 86 -0.07 1.28 5.80
C LEU A 86 -0.12 0.99 7.32
N ARG A 87 -1.29 0.65 7.85
CA ARG A 87 -1.50 0.19 9.23
C ARG A 87 -0.75 -1.11 9.56
N ASN A 88 -0.69 -2.03 8.61
CA ASN A 88 -0.07 -3.35 8.80
C ASN A 88 1.41 -3.39 8.43
N ALA A 89 1.94 -2.33 7.83
CA ALA A 89 3.34 -2.26 7.41
C ALA A 89 4.25 -2.31 8.65
N LYS A 90 5.24 -3.20 8.62
CA LYS A 90 6.22 -3.37 9.70
C LYS A 90 7.61 -3.41 9.11
N ARG A 91 8.53 -2.62 9.64
CA ARG A 91 9.95 -2.64 9.27
C ARG A 91 10.49 -4.06 9.39
N SER A 92 11.09 -4.59 8.33
CA SER A 92 11.72 -5.92 8.34
C SER A 92 13.05 -5.91 9.10
N LYS A 93 13.46 -7.07 9.61
CA LYS A 93 14.77 -7.20 10.28
C LYS A 93 15.87 -7.00 9.21
N GLY A 94 16.81 -6.09 9.47
CA GLY A 94 17.89 -5.75 8.53
C GLY A 94 17.60 -4.59 7.56
N MET A 95 16.38 -4.06 7.52
CA MET A 95 16.04 -2.85 6.76
C MET A 95 16.45 -1.60 7.54
N SER A 96 17.14 -0.64 6.90
CA SER A 96 17.52 0.63 7.55
C SER A 96 16.30 1.51 7.87
N ALA A 97 16.52 2.53 8.70
CA ALA A 97 15.47 3.48 9.03
C ALA A 97 15.10 4.37 7.83
N GLU A 98 16.06 4.76 6.97
CA GLU A 98 15.74 5.58 5.78
C GLU A 98 14.89 4.79 4.79
N VAL A 99 15.31 3.55 4.46
CA VAL A 99 14.56 2.69 3.53
C VAL A 99 13.15 2.41 4.07
N TRP A 100 13.00 2.30 5.39
CA TRP A 100 11.69 2.20 6.01
C TRP A 100 10.88 3.50 5.90
N GLY A 101 11.52 4.66 6.06
CA GLY A 101 10.95 5.98 5.82
C GLY A 101 10.42 6.12 4.40
N ASP A 102 11.22 5.74 3.39
CA ASP A 102 10.83 5.78 1.97
C ASP A 102 9.60 4.91 1.68
N VAL A 103 9.56 3.71 2.27
CA VAL A 103 8.39 2.81 2.14
C VAL A 103 7.14 3.45 2.73
N ILE A 104 7.24 4.08 3.90
CA ILE A 104 6.10 4.74 4.54
C ILE A 104 5.67 5.98 3.76
N THR A 105 6.60 6.80 3.28
CA THR A 105 6.32 7.96 2.43
C THR A 105 5.59 7.55 1.16
N SER A 106 6.11 6.55 0.43
CA SER A 106 5.47 6.03 -0.78
C SER A 106 4.05 5.50 -0.52
N LEU A 107 3.84 4.78 0.60
CA LEU A 107 2.52 4.30 0.98
C LEU A 107 1.58 5.45 1.37
N CYS A 108 2.08 6.48 2.07
CA CYS A 108 1.28 7.65 2.46
C CYS A 108 0.86 8.47 1.24
N ASP A 109 1.75 8.66 0.27
CA ASP A 109 1.45 9.35 -0.98
C ASP A 109 0.40 8.58 -1.80
N ALA A 110 0.55 7.27 -1.94
CA ALA A 110 -0.44 6.42 -2.59
C ALA A 110 -1.78 6.38 -1.82
N ALA A 111 -1.75 6.47 -0.50
CA ALA A 111 -2.94 6.55 0.36
C ALA A 111 -3.56 7.96 0.44
N HIS A 112 -2.93 8.98 -0.17
CA HIS A 112 -3.30 10.39 -0.06
C HIS A 112 -3.36 10.90 1.39
N VAL A 113 -2.53 10.33 2.28
CA VAL A 113 -2.37 10.81 3.66
C VAL A 113 -1.46 12.02 3.61
N THR A 114 -2.00 13.23 3.75
CA THR A 114 -1.22 14.48 3.67
C THR A 114 -0.78 15.02 5.02
N ASP A 115 -1.46 14.61 6.09
CA ASP A 115 -1.17 15.06 7.46
C ASP A 115 0.19 14.52 7.95
N PRO A 116 1.18 15.40 8.24
CA PRO A 116 2.52 14.99 8.66
C PRO A 116 2.53 14.19 9.98
N GLN A 117 1.62 14.50 10.90
CA GLN A 117 1.50 13.81 12.17
C GLN A 117 1.00 12.38 11.96
N MET A 118 0.00 12.18 11.09
CA MET A 118 -0.45 10.83 10.70
C MET A 118 0.68 10.04 10.02
N ARG A 119 1.40 10.64 9.06
CA ARG A 119 2.54 9.98 8.39
C ARG A 119 3.57 9.49 9.41
N TYR A 120 3.91 10.33 10.38
CA TYR A 120 4.83 9.98 11.46
C TYR A 120 4.30 8.87 12.37
N GLN A 121 3.02 8.90 12.74
CA GLN A 121 2.41 7.82 13.55
C GLN A 121 2.49 6.46 12.85
N TYR A 122 2.32 6.42 11.53
CA TYR A 122 2.48 5.19 10.76
C TYR A 122 3.93 4.71 10.71
N PHE A 123 4.89 5.62 10.53
CA PHE A 123 6.31 5.32 10.63
C PHE A 123 6.66 4.67 11.97
N LEU A 124 6.23 5.31 13.07
CA LEU A 124 6.43 4.80 14.42
C LEU A 124 5.79 3.44 14.61
N THR A 125 4.51 3.29 14.26
CA THR A 125 3.73 2.07 14.52
C THR A 125 4.40 0.84 13.90
N GLY A 126 4.98 0.97 12.71
CA GLY A 126 5.66 -0.12 12.01
C GLY A 126 7.06 -0.47 12.53
N LEU A 127 7.66 0.30 13.44
CA LEU A 127 8.92 -0.08 14.08
C LEU A 127 8.72 -1.26 15.05
N ARG A 128 9.53 -2.32 14.90
CA ARG A 128 9.42 -3.51 15.77
C ARG A 128 10.09 -3.33 17.14
N ASN A 129 11.16 -2.53 17.20
CA ASN A 129 11.91 -2.31 18.43
C ASN A 129 11.26 -1.19 19.26
N LYS A 130 10.89 -1.52 20.51
CA LYS A 130 10.31 -0.58 21.48
C LYS A 130 11.29 0.52 21.89
N GLU A 131 12.58 0.20 21.97
CA GLU A 131 13.64 1.16 22.31
C GLU A 131 13.87 2.14 21.15
N CYS A 132 13.88 1.65 19.90
CA CYS A 132 13.93 2.55 18.73
C CYS A 132 12.69 3.46 18.66
N LYS A 133 11.49 2.92 18.96
CA LYS A 133 10.26 3.72 19.04
C LYS A 133 10.39 4.83 20.09
N ALA A 134 10.88 4.48 21.28
CA ALA A 134 11.04 5.41 22.39
C ALA A 134 12.09 6.48 22.07
N ALA A 135 13.26 6.10 21.53
CA ALA A 135 14.30 7.05 21.15
C ALA A 135 13.79 8.08 20.15
N VAL A 136 13.12 7.63 19.08
CA VAL A 136 12.57 8.52 18.04
C VAL A 136 11.42 9.40 18.57
N GLN A 137 10.57 8.87 19.47
CA GLN A 137 9.53 9.66 20.15
C GLN A 137 10.10 10.72 21.07
N THR A 138 11.14 10.40 21.85
CA THR A 138 11.78 11.34 22.78
C THR A 138 12.50 12.46 22.05
N THR A 139 13.13 12.18 20.90
CA THR A 139 13.75 13.24 20.07
C THR A 139 12.70 14.23 19.56
N MET A 140 11.54 13.76 19.08
CA MET A 140 10.49 14.66 18.59
C MET A 140 9.82 15.51 19.69
N VAL A 141 9.65 15.00 20.91
CA VAL A 141 9.05 15.76 22.02
C VAL A 141 9.94 16.91 22.46
N ASN A 142 11.25 16.80 22.28
CA ASN A 142 12.19 17.86 22.64
C ASN A 142 12.33 18.96 21.59
N ASP A 143 11.89 18.73 20.35
CA ASP A 143 12.06 19.66 19.21
C ASP A 143 10.75 20.31 18.72
N ILE A 144 9.62 20.17 19.43
CA ILE A 144 8.40 20.93 19.14
C ILE A 144 8.38 22.18 20.04
N PRO A 145 8.60 23.41 19.51
CA PRO A 145 8.16 24.60 20.21
C PRO A 145 6.64 24.55 20.23
N LEU A 146 6.05 24.32 21.41
CA LEU A 146 4.68 24.70 21.69
C LEU A 146 4.58 26.22 21.56
N GLN A 147 4.37 26.70 20.34
CA GLN A 147 4.00 28.08 20.06
C GLN A 147 2.64 28.02 19.39
N GLY A 148 1.63 28.47 20.12
CA GLY A 148 0.30 28.67 19.59
C GLY A 148 0.30 29.75 18.51
N GLU A 149 -0.83 29.74 17.78
CA GLU A 149 -1.36 30.80 16.93
C GLU A 149 -0.89 30.88 15.45
N THR A 150 -1.93 31.04 14.61
CA THR A 150 -2.06 30.96 13.14
C THR A 150 -1.50 32.19 12.38
N PRO A 151 -1.71 32.35 11.04
CA PRO A 151 -1.15 31.62 9.91
C PRO A 151 -0.37 32.57 8.95
N LYS A 152 0.74 32.13 8.34
CA LYS A 152 1.22 32.75 7.07
C LYS A 152 2.11 31.82 6.25
N LYS A 153 1.68 31.69 4.99
CA LYS A 153 2.23 30.90 3.89
C LYS A 153 3.60 31.45 3.45
N SER A 154 4.65 30.61 3.49
CA SER A 154 5.56 30.30 2.36
C SER A 154 6.87 29.70 2.88
N SER A 155 7.35 28.65 2.21
CA SER A 155 8.74 28.15 2.26
C SER A 155 9.25 27.48 3.56
N ASN A 156 8.43 26.71 4.28
CA ASN A 156 8.89 25.96 5.45
C ASN A 156 8.93 24.42 5.28
N GLU A 157 8.27 23.84 4.27
CA GLU A 157 8.16 22.37 4.15
C GLU A 157 9.49 21.72 3.75
N ASP A 158 10.23 22.32 2.82
CA ASP A 158 11.56 21.84 2.40
C ASP A 158 12.59 21.97 3.54
N ASN A 159 12.46 23.01 4.37
CA ASN A 159 13.35 23.22 5.52
C ASN A 159 13.11 22.17 6.60
N VAL A 160 11.84 21.86 6.90
CA VAL A 160 11.47 20.83 7.87
C VAL A 160 11.87 19.43 7.39
N MET A 161 11.71 19.13 6.09
CA MET A 161 12.14 17.85 5.51
C MET A 161 13.66 17.69 5.55
N GLN A 162 14.42 18.73 5.23
CA GLN A 162 15.88 18.69 5.30
C GLN A 162 16.36 18.52 6.74
N GLN A 163 15.74 19.24 7.68
CA GLN A 163 16.06 19.15 9.10
C GLN A 163 15.74 17.76 9.68
N MET A 164 14.69 17.11 9.17
CA MET A 164 14.35 15.73 9.54
C MET A 164 15.33 14.71 8.95
N MET A 165 15.85 14.92 7.73
CA MET A 165 16.89 14.07 7.14
C MET A 165 18.20 14.17 7.91
N ASP A 166 18.61 15.38 8.30
CA ASP A 166 19.85 15.59 9.07
C ASP A 166 19.76 14.94 10.46
N LEU A 167 18.59 14.99 11.10
CA LEU A 167 18.36 14.36 12.39
C LEU A 167 18.36 12.83 12.33
N MET A 168 17.81 12.26 11.25
CA MET A 168 17.87 10.82 11.00
C MET A 168 19.32 10.34 10.78
N GLN A 169 20.13 11.15 10.09
CA GLN A 169 21.54 10.85 9.87
C GLN A 169 22.36 10.93 11.17
N GLN A 170 22.06 11.90 12.04
CA GLN A 170 22.73 12.05 13.33
C GLN A 170 22.40 10.89 14.29
N ALA A 171 21.16 10.41 14.30
CA ALA A 171 20.75 9.24 15.09
C ALA A 171 21.45 7.96 14.61
N GLN A 172 21.77 7.86 13.32
CA GLN A 172 22.48 6.71 12.75
C GLN A 172 23.93 6.63 13.24
N ASN A 173 24.60 7.77 13.45
CA ASN A 173 25.97 7.81 13.99
C ASN A 173 26.07 7.28 15.43
N PHE A 174 24.98 7.34 16.20
CA PHE A 174 24.91 6.77 17.55
C PHE A 174 24.65 5.25 17.57
N MET A 175 24.21 4.66 16.45
CA MET A 175 23.91 3.22 16.36
C MET A 175 25.06 2.39 15.79
N VAL A 176 26.12 3.03 15.30
CA VAL A 176 27.30 2.39 14.70
C VAL A 176 28.52 2.39 15.67
N ALA A 177 28.43 3.08 16.81
CA ALA A 177 29.44 3.09 17.87
C ALA A 177 29.22 1.97 18.91
#